data_AF-A0A1S3YDT3-F1
#
_entry.id   AF-A0A1S3YDT3-F1
#
_cell.length_a   1.000
_cell.length_b   1.000
_cell.length_c   1.000
_cell.angle_alpha   90.00
_cell.angle_beta   90.00
_cell.angle_gamma   90.00
#
_symmetry.space_group_name_H-M   'P 1'
#
loop_
_entity.id
_entity.type
_entity.pdbx_description
1 polymer ?
#
loop_
_entity_poly.entity_id
_entity_poly.type
_entity_poly.pdbx_seq_one_letter_code
_entity_poly.pdbx_strand_id
1 'polypeptide(L)'
;MGRAKLKMELISKEKGRNATFKKRKDGLMKKLYEFTTLCNVNGCMIMYGPKQSNGSNSEPEIWTNNSMQSGNSTNKTVQVEEIQNLIDEYKKESSMQSGSTKTFGLSDYFLDRNKKVEEELIKLRKMNMQKKYPCWLEFMNQLSEIKLREFLTLLDD
;
A
#
# COMPACT_ATOMS: atom_id res chain seq x y z
N MET A 1 17.71 13.25 -13.79
CA MET A 1 16.54 12.67 -14.47
C MET A 1 16.03 11.50 -13.65
N GLY A 2 14.86 11.64 -13.00
CA GLY A 2 14.28 10.58 -12.16
C GLY A 2 13.70 9.45 -13.02
N ARG A 3 13.66 8.23 -12.46
CA ARG A 3 12.96 7.10 -13.12
C ARG A 3 11.47 7.42 -13.23
N ALA A 4 10.89 7.16 -14.40
CA ALA A 4 9.45 7.24 -14.61
C ALA A 4 8.70 6.27 -13.69
N LYS A 5 7.53 6.69 -13.21
CA LYS A 5 6.63 5.85 -12.40
C LYS A 5 6.13 4.67 -13.24
N LEU A 6 6.34 3.45 -12.76
CA LEU A 6 5.82 2.24 -13.42
C LEU A 6 4.33 2.08 -13.13
N LYS A 7 3.57 1.67 -14.14
CA LYS A 7 2.19 1.19 -13.98
C LYS A 7 2.20 -0.14 -13.21
N MET A 8 1.19 -0.37 -12.38
CA MET A 8 1.03 -1.61 -11.60
C MET A 8 0.23 -2.64 -12.40
N GLU A 9 0.81 -3.05 -13.52
CA GLU A 9 0.27 -4.04 -14.45
C GLU A 9 1.35 -5.08 -14.78
N LEU A 10 0.95 -6.17 -15.44
CA LEU A 10 1.90 -7.20 -15.85
C LEU A 10 2.92 -6.61 -16.84
N ILE A 11 4.21 -6.71 -16.51
CA ILE A 11 5.29 -6.28 -17.42
C ILE A 11 5.35 -7.26 -18.60
N SER A 12 5.00 -6.78 -19.80
CA SER A 12 4.95 -7.62 -21.01
C SER A 12 6.33 -8.14 -21.42
N LYS A 13 7.37 -7.30 -21.31
CA LYS A 13 8.73 -7.68 -21.70
C LYS A 13 9.37 -8.58 -20.63
N GLU A 14 9.53 -9.86 -20.95
CA GLU A 14 10.01 -10.89 -20.02
C GLU A 14 11.35 -10.54 -19.34
N LYS A 15 12.37 -10.12 -20.09
CA LYS A 15 13.66 -9.72 -19.52
C LYS A 15 13.51 -8.60 -18.49
N GLY A 16 12.65 -7.62 -18.77
CA GLY A 16 12.34 -6.52 -17.86
C GLY A 16 11.55 -7.00 -16.64
N ARG A 17 10.60 -7.91 -16.84
CA ARG A 17 9.82 -8.55 -15.79
C ARG A 17 10.71 -9.32 -14.82
N ASN A 18 11.62 -10.17 -15.31
CA ASN A 18 12.51 -10.98 -14.49
C ASN A 18 13.51 -10.12 -13.70
N ALA A 19 14.09 -9.10 -14.34
CA ALA A 19 14.98 -8.16 -13.65
C ALA A 19 14.24 -7.36 -12.55
N THR A 20 12.99 -6.97 -12.82
CA THR A 20 12.14 -6.26 -11.85
C THR A 20 11.70 -7.17 -10.71
N PHE A 21 11.35 -8.43 -11.01
CA PHE A 21 10.99 -9.44 -10.03
C PHE A 21 12.13 -9.63 -9.03
N LYS A 22 13.37 -9.88 -9.49
CA LYS A 22 14.53 -10.04 -8.61
C LYS A 22 14.72 -8.83 -7.68
N LYS A 23 14.74 -7.62 -8.25
CA LYS A 23 14.90 -6.38 -7.45
C LYS A 23 13.78 -6.14 -6.45
N ARG A 24 12.52 -6.39 -6.84
CA ARG A 24 11.36 -6.20 -5.95
C ARG A 24 11.32 -7.27 -4.87
N LYS A 25 11.67 -8.52 -5.19
CA LYS A 25 11.79 -9.62 -4.24
C LYS A 25 12.80 -9.26 -3.14
N ASP A 26 14.00 -8.87 -3.52
CA ASP A 26 15.06 -8.53 -2.57
C ASP A 26 14.64 -7.35 -1.67
N GLY A 27 13.98 -6.34 -2.26
CA GLY A 27 13.43 -5.21 -1.51
C GLY A 27 12.29 -5.59 -0.56
N LEU A 28 11.40 -6.50 -0.98
CA LEU A 28 10.29 -6.99 -0.16
C LEU A 28 10.80 -7.83 1.01
N MET A 29 11.77 -8.73 0.76
CA MET A 29 12.43 -9.53 1.78
C MET A 29 13.09 -8.64 2.84
N LYS A 30 13.83 -7.60 2.41
CA LYS A 30 14.43 -6.62 3.33
C LYS A 30 13.38 -5.91 4.18
N LYS A 31 12.28 -5.46 3.57
CA LYS A 31 11.20 -4.77 4.28
C LYS A 31 10.48 -5.68 5.27
N LEU A 32 10.28 -6.94 4.92
CA LEU A 32 9.69 -7.93 5.80
C LEU A 32 10.60 -8.24 7.00
N TYR A 33 11.91 -8.37 6.76
CA TYR A 33 12.89 -8.51 7.84
C TYR A 33 12.88 -7.30 8.80
N GLU A 34 12.91 -6.07 8.25
CA GLU A 34 12.82 -4.85 9.05
C GLU A 34 11.51 -4.83 9.87
N PHE A 35 10.38 -5.16 9.25
CA PHE A 35 9.07 -5.17 9.89
C PHE A 35 8.99 -6.19 11.04
N THR A 36 9.38 -7.44 10.78
CA THR A 36 9.38 -8.52 11.78
C THR A 36 10.31 -8.21 12.95
N THR A 37 11.47 -7.61 12.68
CA THR A 37 12.45 -7.20 13.69
C THR A 37 11.96 -6.01 14.53
N LEU A 38 11.48 -4.94 13.88
CA LEU A 38 11.08 -3.70 14.56
C LEU A 38 9.80 -3.87 15.38
N CYS A 39 8.85 -4.65 14.87
CA CYS A 39 7.57 -4.89 15.53
C CYS A 39 7.58 -6.13 16.42
N ASN A 40 8.67 -6.92 16.41
CA ASN A 40 8.78 -8.21 17.11
C ASN A 40 7.61 -9.14 16.78
N VAL A 41 7.33 -9.32 15.50
CA VAL A 41 6.25 -10.17 14.98
C VAL A 41 6.79 -11.28 14.11
N ASN A 42 6.09 -12.42 14.10
CA ASN A 42 6.42 -13.51 13.19
C ASN A 42 5.90 -13.20 11.77
N GLY A 43 6.73 -13.45 10.77
CA GLY A 43 6.38 -13.26 9.37
C GLY A 43 6.84 -14.42 8.50
N CYS A 44 6.00 -14.76 7.52
CA CYS A 44 6.33 -15.73 6.48
C CYS A 44 5.99 -15.13 5.11
N MET A 45 6.85 -15.35 4.13
CA MET A 45 6.60 -14.98 2.75
C MET A 45 6.81 -16.20 1.85
N ILE A 46 5.79 -16.53 1.07
CA ILE A 46 5.82 -17.61 0.08
C ILE A 46 5.70 -16.95 -1.29
N MET A 47 6.68 -17.15 -2.16
CA MET A 47 6.73 -16.50 -3.47
C MET A 47 6.96 -17.50 -4.60
N TYR A 48 6.08 -17.46 -5.60
CA TYR A 48 6.25 -18.19 -6.85
C TYR A 48 6.89 -17.27 -7.89
N GLY A 49 8.00 -17.73 -8.47
CA GLY A 49 8.72 -17.00 -9.51
C GLY A 49 8.00 -17.03 -10.87
N PRO A 50 8.49 -16.24 -11.84
CA PRO A 50 8.05 -16.37 -13.23
C PRO A 50 8.36 -17.78 -13.75
N LYS A 51 7.45 -18.35 -14.56
CA LYS A 51 7.66 -19.65 -15.21
C LYS A 51 8.99 -19.66 -15.96
N GLN A 52 9.75 -20.73 -15.78
CA GLN A 52 10.99 -20.92 -16.52
C GLN A 52 10.67 -21.34 -17.96
N SER A 53 11.58 -21.08 -18.90
CA SER A 53 11.39 -21.30 -20.35
C SER A 53 11.13 -22.77 -20.73
N ASN A 54 11.41 -23.70 -19.82
CA ASN A 54 11.17 -25.14 -19.92
C ASN A 54 9.76 -25.57 -19.47
N GLY A 55 8.87 -24.62 -19.14
CA GLY A 55 7.46 -24.93 -18.81
C GLY A 55 7.24 -25.53 -17.42
N SER A 56 8.30 -25.73 -16.63
CA SER A 56 8.17 -26.16 -15.24
C SER A 56 7.68 -25.02 -14.35
N ASN A 57 6.81 -25.36 -13.40
CA ASN A 57 6.45 -24.45 -12.33
C ASN A 57 7.71 -24.19 -11.49
N SER A 58 8.03 -22.92 -11.24
CA SER A 58 9.11 -22.58 -10.31
C SER A 58 8.74 -23.09 -8.92
N GLU A 59 9.66 -23.79 -8.26
CA GLU A 59 9.52 -24.09 -6.85
C GLU A 59 9.31 -22.80 -6.05
N PRO A 60 8.44 -22.81 -5.02
CA PRO A 60 8.23 -21.63 -4.20
C PRO A 60 9.48 -21.30 -3.41
N GLU A 61 9.88 -20.03 -3.46
CA GLU A 61 10.87 -19.49 -2.55
C GLU A 61 10.16 -19.04 -1.27
N ILE A 62 10.54 -19.62 -0.13
CA ILE A 62 9.93 -19.35 1.17
C ILE A 62 10.94 -18.64 2.07
N TRP A 63 10.47 -17.59 2.73
CA TRP A 63 11.24 -16.81 3.70
C TRP A 63 10.52 -16.79 5.05
N THR A 64 11.28 -16.94 6.12
CA THR A 64 10.85 -16.79 7.52
C THR A 64 11.85 -15.93 8.30
N ASN A 65 11.47 -15.48 9.49
CA ASN A 65 12.31 -14.69 10.39
C ASN A 65 13.73 -15.28 10.60
N ASN A 66 13.86 -16.61 10.65
CA ASN A 66 15.12 -17.31 10.92
C ASN A 66 15.93 -17.66 9.65
N SER A 67 15.36 -17.46 8.46
CA SER A 67 15.98 -17.86 7.19
C SER A 67 17.30 -17.13 6.89
N MET A 68 17.49 -15.89 7.36
CA MET A 68 18.75 -15.14 7.17
C MET A 68 19.87 -15.55 8.13
N GLN A 69 19.56 -16.27 9.22
CA GLN A 69 20.56 -16.73 10.19
C GLN A 69 21.16 -18.10 9.81
N SER A 70 20.54 -18.81 8.86
CA SER A 70 20.91 -20.17 8.47
C SER A 70 21.96 -20.17 7.35
N GLY A 71 23.17 -19.72 7.66
CA GLY A 71 24.36 -19.98 6.82
C GLY A 71 24.82 -21.44 6.81
N ASN A 72 24.22 -22.29 7.66
CA ASN A 72 24.63 -23.68 7.86
C ASN A 72 23.48 -24.65 7.55
N SER A 73 23.76 -25.63 6.69
CA SER A 73 22.84 -26.58 6.05
C SER A 73 22.06 -27.53 6.98
N THR A 74 22.18 -27.41 8.31
CA THR A 74 21.61 -28.35 9.29
C THR A 74 20.17 -28.04 9.73
N ASN A 75 19.62 -26.87 9.40
CA ASN A 75 18.38 -26.36 10.01
C ASN A 75 17.14 -26.40 9.10
N LYS A 76 17.15 -27.22 8.02
CA LYS A 76 16.03 -27.28 7.07
C LYS A 76 14.73 -27.80 7.72
N THR A 77 14.82 -28.77 8.63
CA THR A 77 13.66 -29.36 9.32
C THR A 77 12.99 -28.37 10.26
N VAL A 78 13.79 -27.62 11.04
CA VAL A 78 13.28 -26.60 11.99
C VAL A 78 12.52 -25.49 11.26
N GLN A 79 13.00 -25.07 10.07
CA GLN A 79 12.29 -24.07 9.26
C GLN A 79 10.93 -24.56 8.78
N VAL A 80 10.78 -25.84 8.45
CA VAL A 80 9.50 -26.41 7.99
C VAL A 80 8.48 -26.43 9.12
N GLU A 81 8.90 -26.78 10.34
CA GLU A 81 8.03 -26.76 11.52
C GLU A 81 7.54 -25.35 11.87
N GLU A 82 8.42 -24.34 11.81
CA GLU A 82 8.05 -22.94 12.01
C GLU A 82 7.00 -22.46 10.99
N ILE A 83 7.21 -22.79 9.71
CA ILE A 83 6.26 -22.45 8.65
C ILE A 83 4.90 -23.12 8.90
N GLN A 84 4.92 -24.39 9.29
CA GLN A 84 3.71 -25.16 9.55
C GLN A 84 2.92 -24.56 10.72
N ASN A 85 3.60 -24.23 11.81
CA ASN A 85 3.00 -23.59 12.98
C ASN A 85 2.35 -22.25 12.62
N LEU A 86 3.01 -21.41 11.81
CA LEU A 86 2.46 -20.13 11.36
C LEU A 86 1.21 -20.30 10.48
N ILE A 87 1.21 -21.31 9.61
CA ILE A 87 0.05 -21.62 8.77
C ILE A 87 -1.13 -22.10 9.62
N ASP A 88 -0.86 -22.92 10.63
CA ASP A 88 -1.89 -23.47 11.50
C ASP A 88 -2.46 -22.40 12.43
N GLU A 89 -1.62 -21.49 12.94
CA GLU A 89 -2.05 -20.29 13.66
C GLU A 89 -2.96 -19.40 12.80
N TYR A 90 -2.55 -19.09 11.57
CA TYR A 90 -3.36 -18.33 10.62
C TYR A 90 -4.72 -18.98 10.33
N LYS A 91 -4.76 -20.29 10.11
CA LYS A 91 -6.01 -21.04 9.88
C LYS A 91 -6.92 -21.03 11.11
N LYS A 92 -6.35 -21.16 12.30
CA LYS A 92 -7.10 -21.09 13.57
C LYS A 92 -7.74 -19.71 13.72
N GLU A 93 -6.98 -18.65 13.48
CA GLU A 93 -7.48 -17.29 13.61
C GLU A 93 -8.57 -16.95 12.58
N SER A 94 -8.39 -17.41 11.32
CA SER A 94 -9.38 -17.26 10.26
C SER A 94 -10.71 -17.96 10.54
N SER A 95 -10.73 -19.03 11.36
CA SER A 95 -11.95 -19.77 11.69
C SER A 95 -12.68 -19.23 12.93
N MET A 96 -11.97 -18.57 13.85
CA MET A 96 -12.52 -18.06 15.10
C MET A 96 -13.04 -16.63 15.00
N GLN A 97 -12.48 -15.80 14.12
CA GLN A 97 -12.85 -14.38 14.00
C GLN A 97 -12.88 -13.94 12.54
N SER A 98 -14.09 -13.88 11.98
CA SER A 98 -14.40 -13.48 10.59
C SER A 98 -14.01 -12.03 10.22
N GLY A 99 -13.19 -11.35 11.03
CA GLY A 99 -12.73 -9.98 10.82
C GLY A 99 -11.26 -9.68 11.17
N SER A 100 -10.50 -10.64 11.72
CA SER A 100 -9.08 -10.41 12.10
C SER A 100 -8.13 -10.58 10.91
N THR A 101 -8.29 -11.66 10.14
CA THR A 101 -7.46 -11.95 8.97
C THR A 101 -7.89 -11.07 7.79
N LYS A 102 -7.32 -9.87 7.71
CA LYS A 102 -7.47 -8.99 6.53
C LYS A 102 -6.59 -9.51 5.40
N THR A 103 -7.22 -10.04 4.36
CA THR A 103 -6.54 -10.29 3.09
C THR A 103 -6.43 -8.97 2.33
N PHE A 104 -5.25 -8.70 1.77
CA PHE A 104 -5.01 -7.51 0.96
C PHE A 104 -4.68 -7.94 -0.47
N GLY A 105 -5.66 -7.82 -1.36
CA GLY A 105 -5.58 -8.19 -2.76
C GLY A 105 -5.26 -7.02 -3.69
N LEU A 106 -5.20 -7.33 -4.99
CA LEU A 106 -5.08 -6.30 -6.02
C LEU A 106 -6.32 -5.39 -6.08
N SER A 107 -7.51 -5.93 -5.81
CA SER A 107 -8.75 -5.15 -5.75
C SER A 107 -8.66 -4.07 -4.68
N ASP A 108 -8.24 -4.43 -3.47
CA ASP A 108 -8.11 -3.50 -2.34
C ASP A 108 -7.10 -2.39 -2.65
N TYR A 109 -5.99 -2.74 -3.29
CA TYR A 109 -5.00 -1.76 -3.76
C TYR A 109 -5.60 -0.73 -4.74
N PHE A 110 -6.42 -1.17 -5.69
CA PHE A 110 -7.06 -0.25 -6.64
C PHE A 110 -8.16 0.57 -5.97
N LEU A 111 -8.93 -0.02 -5.04
CA LEU A 111 -9.92 0.70 -4.23
C LEU A 111 -9.26 1.83 -3.42
N ASP A 112 -8.18 1.55 -2.71
CA ASP A 112 -7.42 2.55 -1.95
C ASP A 112 -6.86 3.67 -2.83
N ARG A 113 -6.40 3.34 -4.04
CA ARG A 113 -5.90 4.32 -5.01
C ARG A 113 -7.01 5.22 -5.53
N ASN A 114 -8.16 4.65 -5.88
CA ASN A 114 -9.31 5.42 -6.35
C ASN A 114 -9.79 6.36 -5.26
N LYS A 115 -9.91 5.88 -4.02
CA LYS A 115 -10.26 6.70 -2.87
C LYS A 115 -9.33 7.91 -2.69
N LYS A 116 -8.02 7.71 -2.78
CA LYS A 116 -7.04 8.82 -2.69
C LYS A 116 -7.23 9.86 -3.79
N VAL A 117 -7.50 9.42 -5.02
CA VAL A 117 -7.75 10.32 -6.14
C VAL A 117 -9.06 11.10 -5.93
N GLU A 118 -10.11 10.44 -5.44
CA GLU A 118 -11.38 11.10 -5.11
C GLU A 118 -11.22 12.15 -4.01
N GLU A 119 -10.47 11.84 -2.95
CA GLU A 119 -10.16 12.78 -1.87
C GLU A 119 -9.41 14.02 -2.39
N GLU A 120 -8.42 13.83 -3.27
CA GLU A 120 -7.70 14.94 -3.93
C GLU A 120 -8.65 15.76 -4.81
N LEU A 121 -9.54 15.11 -5.55
CA LEU A 121 -10.54 15.77 -6.40
C LEU A 121 -11.48 16.64 -5.56
N ILE A 122 -12.00 16.13 -4.45
CA ILE A 122 -12.86 16.87 -3.52
C ILE A 122 -12.13 18.10 -2.98
N LYS A 123 -10.86 17.96 -2.57
CA LYS A 123 -10.04 19.08 -2.08
C LYS A 123 -9.86 20.16 -3.16
N LEU A 124 -9.53 19.77 -4.38
CA LEU A 124 -9.37 20.69 -5.49
C LEU A 124 -10.67 21.40 -5.87
N ARG A 125 -11.81 20.69 -5.86
CA ARG A 125 -13.13 21.31 -6.05
C ARG A 125 -13.42 22.36 -4.98
N LYS A 126 -13.14 22.07 -3.71
CA LYS A 126 -13.30 23.03 -2.61
C LYS A 126 -12.43 24.27 -2.81
N MET A 127 -11.15 24.10 -3.15
CA MET A 127 -10.24 25.21 -3.43
C MET A 127 -10.69 26.04 -4.63
N ASN A 128 -11.17 25.39 -5.69
CA ASN A 128 -11.70 26.08 -6.87
C ASN A 128 -12.96 26.89 -6.53
N MET A 129 -13.88 26.34 -5.72
CA MET A 129 -15.05 27.07 -5.26
C MET A 129 -14.66 28.30 -4.43
N GLN A 130 -13.71 28.16 -3.50
CA GLN A 130 -13.21 29.29 -2.70
C GLN A 130 -12.54 30.37 -3.55
N LYS A 131 -11.82 30.00 -4.60
CA LYS A 131 -11.23 30.98 -5.53
C LYS A 131 -12.26 31.67 -6.42
N LYS A 132 -13.27 30.92 -6.89
CA LYS A 132 -14.32 31.44 -7.78
C LYS A 132 -15.30 32.34 -7.02
N TYR A 133 -15.61 31.96 -5.78
CA TYR A 133 -16.52 32.66 -4.90
C TYR A 133 -15.83 32.89 -3.55
N PRO A 134 -14.93 33.89 -3.46
CA PRO A 134 -14.30 34.23 -2.20
C PRO A 134 -15.38 34.66 -1.19
N CYS A 135 -15.43 34.03 -0.02
CA CYS A 135 -16.38 34.36 1.05
C CYS A 135 -16.20 35.78 1.62
N TRP A 136 -15.10 36.44 1.26
CA TRP A 136 -14.78 37.80 1.64
C TRP A 136 -14.31 38.55 0.40
N LEU A 137 -15.06 39.56 -0.03
CA LEU A 137 -14.69 40.39 -1.15
C LEU A 137 -13.73 41.47 -0.64
N GLU A 138 -12.64 41.71 -1.37
CA GLU A 138 -11.57 42.62 -0.93
C GLU A 138 -12.06 44.05 -0.66
N PHE A 139 -13.11 44.50 -1.36
CA PHE A 139 -13.75 45.80 -1.13
C PHE A 139 -14.40 45.91 0.27
N MET A 140 -14.76 44.79 0.89
CA MET A 140 -15.34 44.77 2.24
C MET A 140 -14.32 45.24 3.30
N ASN A 141 -13.02 45.09 3.04
CA ASN A 141 -11.96 45.64 3.90
C ASN A 141 -11.94 47.17 3.91
N GLN A 142 -12.54 47.82 2.92
CA GLN A 142 -12.56 49.28 2.77
C GLN A 142 -13.85 49.90 3.32
N LEU A 143 -14.82 49.09 3.74
CA LEU A 143 -16.09 49.55 4.27
C LEU A 143 -15.98 49.80 5.78
N SER A 144 -16.53 50.93 6.22
CA SER A 144 -16.78 51.18 7.65
C SER A 144 -17.84 50.23 8.20
N GLU A 145 -17.80 49.94 9.50
CA GLU A 145 -18.73 49.03 10.18
C GLU A 145 -20.22 49.31 9.85
N ILE A 146 -20.62 50.58 9.79
CA ILE A 146 -22.00 50.99 9.48
C ILE A 146 -22.43 50.49 8.08
N LYS A 147 -21.56 50.62 7.07
CA LYS A 147 -21.82 50.17 5.70
C LYS A 147 -21.85 48.66 5.57
N LEU A 148 -21.07 47.94 6.38
CA LEU A 148 -21.11 46.48 6.44
C LEU A 148 -22.44 45.98 7.03
N ARG A 149 -22.96 46.69 8.05
CA ARG A 149 -24.28 46.38 8.65
C ARG A 149 -25.43 46.64 7.68
N GLU A 150 -25.39 47.73 6.92
CA GLU A 150 -26.37 48.02 5.85
C GLU A 150 -26.33 46.98 4.72
N PHE A 151 -25.13 46.56 4.32
CA PHE A 151 -24.97 45.51 3.31
C PHE A 151 -25.52 44.16 3.77
N LEU A 152 -25.33 43.81 5.05
CA LEU A 152 -25.94 42.62 5.65
C LEU A 152 -27.46 42.66 5.60
N THR A 153 -28.08 43.78 5.97
CA THR A 153 -29.55 43.92 5.90
C THR A 153 -30.10 43.78 4.49
N LEU A 154 -29.31 44.10 3.46
CA LEU A 154 -29.71 43.98 2.05
C LEU A 154 -29.59 42.54 1.50
N LEU A 155 -28.83 41.68 2.17
CA LEU A 155 -28.66 40.27 1.79
C LEU A 155 -29.66 39.34 2.47
N ASP A 156 -30.26 39.80 3.58
CA ASP A 156 -31.25 39.05 4.36
C ASP A 156 -32.70 39.23 3.84
N ASP A 157 -32.94 40.16 2.90
CA ASP A 157 -34.18 40.35 2.13
C ASP A 157 -34.21 39.50 0.84
#